data_AF-A0A4R5KFT6-F1
#
_entry.id   AF-A0A4R5KFT6-F1
#
_cell.length_a   1.000
_cell.length_b   1.000
_cell.length_c   1.000
_cell.angle_alpha   90.00
_cell.angle_beta   90.00
_cell.angle_gamma   90.00
#
_symmetry.space_group_name_H-M   'P 1'
#
loop_
_entity.id
_entity.type
_entity.pdbx_description
1 polymer ?
#
loop_
_entity_poly.entity_id
_entity_poly.type
_entity_poly.pdbx_seq_one_letter_code
_entity_poly.pdbx_strand_id
1 'polypeptide(L)'
;MNKHHLNDRQLQRYLNRTCSELEFVKSGKHLQVCPSCRNRLNTYLDMESVLEQMPLLAAPPGLQERIMRSVHAAQEEDLPGIREPVYGQRTVPSFVNRWRSELAHGLIAMAATFLFISSGILGKIMSINADNWGEGIQHQVLAIEAVVARISIQLLS
;
A
#
# COMPACT_ATOMS: atom_id res chain seq x y z
N MET A 1 30.65 22.95 -13.84
CA MET A 1 29.21 22.59 -13.76
C MET A 1 29.06 21.12 -14.12
N ASN A 2 28.89 20.24 -13.12
CA ASN A 2 28.71 18.81 -13.35
C ASN A 2 27.28 18.56 -13.87
N LYS A 3 27.17 18.18 -15.15
CA LYS A 3 25.89 18.00 -15.85
C LYS A 3 25.13 16.73 -15.44
N HIS A 4 25.64 15.95 -14.49
CA HIS A 4 25.05 14.69 -14.07
C HIS A 4 24.71 14.76 -12.57
N HIS A 5 23.41 14.89 -12.30
CA HIS A 5 22.85 14.84 -10.96
C HIS A 5 22.55 13.39 -10.54
N LEU A 6 22.53 13.13 -9.24
CA LEU A 6 22.08 11.85 -8.71
C LEU A 6 20.59 11.65 -9.01
N ASN A 7 20.23 10.43 -9.40
CA ASN A 7 18.84 10.02 -9.57
C ASN A 7 18.20 9.69 -8.21
N ASP A 8 16.87 9.74 -8.10
CA ASP A 8 16.11 9.48 -6.87
C ASP A 8 16.46 8.13 -6.24
N ARG A 9 16.55 7.08 -7.07
CA ARG A 9 16.95 5.75 -6.60
C ARG A 9 18.34 5.73 -5.96
N GLN A 10 19.27 6.55 -6.46
CA GLN A 10 20.63 6.65 -5.90
C GLN A 10 20.62 7.43 -4.59
N LEU A 11 19.84 8.51 -4.50
CA LEU A 11 19.65 9.28 -3.26
C LEU A 11 19.01 8.43 -2.16
N GLN A 12 17.95 7.68 -2.47
CA GLN A 12 17.30 6.77 -1.53
C GLN A 12 18.24 5.64 -1.07
N ARG A 13 19.03 5.06 -1.98
CA ARG A 13 20.03 4.05 -1.60
C ARG A 13 21.10 4.63 -0.69
N TYR A 14 21.51 5.87 -0.94
CA TYR A 14 22.46 6.59 -0.10
C TYR A 14 21.91 6.84 1.31
N LEU A 15 20.65 7.29 1.44
CA LEU A 15 19.96 7.46 2.73
C LEU A 15 19.84 6.14 3.50
N ASN A 16 19.34 5.10 2.84
CA ASN A 16 19.13 3.78 3.43
C ASN A 16 20.44 2.99 3.65
N ARG A 17 21.61 3.57 3.33
CA ARG A 17 22.92 2.89 3.37
C ARG A 17 22.96 1.54 2.64
N THR A 18 22.19 1.42 1.55
CA THR A 18 22.10 0.19 0.73
C THR A 18 22.98 0.23 -0.52
N CYS A 19 23.78 1.28 -0.69
CA CYS A 19 24.77 1.39 -1.76
C CYS A 19 26.12 0.75 -1.38
N SER A 20 26.93 0.43 -2.39
CA SER A 20 28.31 -0.01 -2.15
C SER A 20 29.15 1.12 -1.52
N GLU A 21 30.25 0.76 -0.84
CA GLU A 21 31.12 1.73 -0.16
C GLU A 21 31.69 2.79 -1.13
N LEU A 22 32.08 2.37 -2.34
CA LEU A 22 32.58 3.27 -3.38
C LEU A 22 31.48 4.27 -3.83
N GLU A 23 30.26 3.80 -4.02
CA GLU A 23 29.12 4.65 -4.39
C GLU A 23 28.74 5.60 -3.27
N PHE A 24 28.83 5.16 -2.01
CA PHE A 24 28.57 6.00 -0.85
C PHE A 24 29.53 7.19 -0.79
N VAL A 25 30.83 6.93 -0.90
CA VAL A 25 31.87 7.98 -0.90
C VAL A 25 31.70 8.93 -2.09
N LYS A 26 31.43 8.38 -3.28
CA LYS A 26 31.23 9.19 -4.50
C LYS A 26 30.00 10.09 -4.39
N SER A 27 28.88 9.53 -3.91
CA SER A 27 27.63 10.27 -3.72
C SER A 27 27.80 11.33 -2.63
N GLY A 28 28.48 11.02 -1.53
CA GLY A 28 28.82 11.98 -0.49
C GLY A 28 29.63 13.17 -1.01
N LYS A 29 30.69 12.91 -1.80
CA LYS A 29 31.47 13.98 -2.45
C LYS A 29 30.62 14.84 -3.40
N HIS A 30 29.72 14.21 -4.15
CA HIS A 30 28.81 14.96 -5.02
C HIS A 30 27.84 15.85 -4.21
N LEU A 31 27.26 15.32 -3.12
CA LEU A 31 26.34 16.04 -2.24
C LEU A 31 27.02 17.22 -1.52
N GLN A 32 28.35 17.17 -1.31
CA GLN A 32 29.13 18.29 -0.78
C GLN A 32 29.22 19.47 -1.78
N VAL A 33 29.18 19.20 -3.08
CA VAL A 33 29.39 20.19 -4.14
C VAL A 33 28.08 20.63 -4.81
N CYS A 34 27.08 19.75 -4.91
CA CYS A 34 25.83 20.03 -5.62
C CYS A 34 24.70 20.41 -4.65
N PRO A 35 24.26 21.68 -4.60
CA PRO A 35 23.18 22.11 -3.71
C PRO A 35 21.82 21.55 -4.13
N SER A 36 21.56 21.35 -5.42
CA SER A 36 20.30 20.78 -5.91
C SER A 36 20.07 19.35 -5.40
N CYS A 37 21.08 18.48 -5.49
CA CYS A 37 20.99 17.12 -4.96
C CYS A 37 20.91 17.10 -3.43
N ARG A 38 21.56 18.05 -2.74
CA ARG A 38 21.44 18.19 -1.28
C ARG A 38 20.04 18.60 -0.86
N ASN A 39 19.42 19.56 -1.54
CA ASN A 39 18.06 19.99 -1.23
C ASN A 39 17.07 18.84 -1.43
N ARG A 40 17.19 18.06 -2.52
CA ARG A 40 16.38 16.86 -2.75
C ARG A 40 16.56 15.82 -1.64
N LEU A 41 17.79 15.62 -1.16
CA LEU A 41 18.07 14.74 -0.04
C LEU A 41 17.36 15.21 1.24
N ASN A 42 17.42 16.51 1.53
CA ASN A 42 16.75 17.09 2.69
C ASN A 42 15.24 16.91 2.61
N THR A 43 14.63 17.07 1.43
CA THR A 43 13.19 16.80 1.24
C THR A 43 12.81 15.38 1.65
N TYR A 44 13.64 14.38 1.34
CA TYR A 44 13.39 13.01 1.80
C TYR A 44 13.49 12.86 3.32
N LEU A 45 14.49 13.49 3.95
CA LEU A 45 14.65 13.49 5.41
C LEU A 45 13.48 14.20 6.11
N ASP A 46 12.99 15.30 5.53
CA ASP A 46 11.83 16.02 6.04
C ASP A 46 10.59 15.11 6.00
N MET A 47 10.38 14.38 4.90
CA MET A 47 9.29 13.39 4.81
C MET A 47 9.44 12.28 5.85
N GLU A 48 10.64 11.73 6.06
CA GLU A 48 10.89 10.74 7.11
C GLU A 48 10.52 11.28 8.49
N SER A 49 10.89 12.53 8.80
CA SER A 49 10.54 13.17 10.07
C SER A 49 9.03 13.32 10.27
N VAL A 50 8.26 13.58 9.21
CA VAL A 50 6.80 13.66 9.27
C VAL A 50 6.20 12.29 9.51
N LEU A 51 6.75 11.25 8.87
CA LEU A 51 6.28 9.87 9.06
C LEU A 51 6.57 9.38 10.48
N GLU A 52 7.72 9.73 11.07
CA GLU A 52 8.06 9.43 12.46
C GLU A 52 7.12 10.10 13.47
N GLN A 53 6.60 11.28 13.14
CA GLN A 53 5.65 12.02 13.98
C GLN A 53 4.21 11.49 13.89
N MET A 54 3.92 10.58 12.96
CA MET A 54 2.57 10.03 12.85
C MET A 54 2.23 9.21 14.09
N PRO A 55 1.03 9.42 14.68
CA PRO A 55 0.61 8.67 15.85
C PRO A 55 0.53 7.19 15.50
N LEU A 56 1.23 6.36 16.28
CA LEU A 56 1.08 4.91 16.20
C LEU A 56 -0.33 4.55 16.64
N LEU A 57 -1.17 4.17 15.67
CA LEU A 57 -2.50 3.66 15.95
C LEU A 57 -2.35 2.30 16.63
N ALA A 58 -2.66 2.24 17.92
CA ALA A 58 -2.75 0.97 18.63
C ALA A 58 -3.92 0.17 18.07
N ALA A 59 -3.65 -1.08 17.69
CA ALA A 59 -4.71 -1.99 17.28
C ALA A 59 -5.70 -2.19 18.45
N PRO A 60 -7.01 -2.24 18.19
CA PRO A 60 -7.99 -2.60 19.20
C PRO A 60 -7.62 -3.94 19.86
N PRO A 61 -7.77 -4.07 21.19
CA PRO A 61 -7.49 -5.34 21.87
C PRO A 61 -8.37 -6.45 21.28
N GLY A 62 -7.80 -7.63 21.06
CA GLY A 62 -8.50 -8.77 20.46
C GLY A 62 -8.52 -8.81 18.92
N LEU A 63 -8.03 -7.77 18.23
CA LEU A 63 -7.95 -7.74 16.76
C LEU A 63 -7.02 -8.85 16.22
N GLN A 64 -5.88 -9.05 16.89
CA GLN A 64 -4.93 -10.11 16.53
C GLN A 64 -5.59 -11.49 16.60
N GLU A 65 -6.28 -11.81 17.68
CA GLU A 65 -6.95 -13.10 17.88
C GLU A 65 -8.07 -13.32 16.84
N ARG A 66 -8.79 -12.26 16.47
CA ARG A 66 -9.82 -12.31 15.42
C ARG A 66 -9.22 -12.57 14.04
N ILE A 67 -8.13 -11.89 13.70
CA ILE A 67 -7.42 -12.10 12.43
C ILE A 67 -6.87 -13.52 12.38
N MET A 68 -6.15 -13.95 13.42
CA MET A 68 -5.58 -15.30 13.47
C MET A 68 -6.66 -16.37 13.37
N ARG A 69 -7.80 -16.19 14.05
CA ARG A 69 -8.95 -17.09 13.91
C ARG A 69 -9.49 -17.13 12.47
N SER A 70 -9.57 -15.99 11.80
CA SER A 70 -10.04 -15.93 10.40
C SER A 70 -9.06 -16.58 9.42
N VAL A 71 -7.75 -16.43 9.64
CA VAL A 71 -6.71 -17.09 8.83
C VAL A 71 -6.76 -18.61 9.01
N HIS A 72 -6.89 -19.09 10.24
CA HIS A 72 -7.03 -20.53 10.51
C HIS A 72 -8.31 -21.12 9.91
N ALA A 73 -9.45 -20.43 10.05
CA ALA A 73 -10.71 -20.87 9.45
C ALA A 73 -10.64 -20.91 7.91
N ALA A 74 -9.98 -19.92 7.28
CA ALA A 74 -9.76 -19.93 5.83
C ALA A 74 -8.81 -21.05 5.38
N GLN A 75 -7.83 -21.43 6.20
CA GLN A 75 -6.94 -22.57 5.92
C GLN A 75 -7.64 -23.92 6.07
N GLU A 76 -8.58 -24.07 7.00
CA GLU A 76 -9.35 -25.30 7.18
C GLU A 76 -10.32 -25.59 6.01
N GLU A 77 -10.83 -24.55 5.34
CA GLU A 77 -11.63 -24.71 4.13
C GLU A 77 -10.81 -25.08 2.88
N ASP A 78 -9.48 -24.94 2.92
CA ASP A 78 -8.58 -25.11 1.76
C ASP A 78 -7.69 -26.38 1.86
N LEU A 79 -7.96 -27.30 2.79
CA LEU A 79 -7.28 -28.61 2.82
C LEU A 79 -7.87 -29.58 1.77
N PRO A 80 -7.08 -30.07 0.79
CA PRO A 80 -7.45 -31.20 -0.03
C PRO A 80 -7.13 -32.49 0.74
N GLY A 81 -8.02 -32.88 1.64
CA GLY A 81 -7.83 -34.07 2.50
C GLY A 81 -9.07 -34.96 2.52
N ILE A 82 -9.06 -35.98 1.66
CA ILE A 82 -9.74 -37.28 1.76
C ILE A 82 -10.98 -37.30 2.68
N ARG A 83 -12.15 -36.97 2.13
CA ARG A 83 -13.43 -37.35 2.74
C ARG A 83 -13.87 -38.68 2.14
N GLU A 84 -13.86 -39.74 2.95
CA GLU A 84 -14.60 -40.97 2.64
C GLU A 84 -16.09 -40.64 2.43
N PRO A 85 -16.77 -41.25 1.44
CA PRO A 85 -18.15 -40.93 1.15
C PRO A 85 -19.06 -41.60 2.18
N VAL A 86 -19.41 -40.88 3.25
CA VAL A 86 -20.55 -41.24 4.10
C VAL A 86 -21.82 -41.02 3.27
N TYR A 87 -22.41 -42.14 2.86
CA TYR A 87 -23.69 -42.21 2.18
C TYR A 87 -24.79 -41.60 3.08
N GLY A 88 -25.42 -40.52 2.61
CA GLY A 88 -26.73 -40.11 3.09
C GLY A 88 -26.76 -38.92 4.05
N GLN A 89 -26.61 -37.71 3.50
CA GLN A 89 -27.48 -36.61 3.90
C GLN A 89 -27.57 -35.60 2.77
N ARG A 90 -28.78 -35.49 2.20
CA ARG A 90 -29.18 -34.41 1.29
C ARG A 90 -28.96 -33.08 1.99
N THR A 91 -27.93 -32.34 1.60
CA THR A 91 -27.89 -30.89 1.79
C THR A 91 -27.89 -30.24 0.41
N VAL A 92 -28.91 -29.41 0.21
CA VAL A 92 -29.23 -28.58 -0.94
C VAL A 92 -27.95 -27.98 -1.56
N PRO A 93 -27.80 -27.94 -2.90
CA PRO A 93 -26.60 -27.40 -3.52
C PRO A 93 -26.45 -25.90 -3.21
N SER A 94 -25.37 -25.51 -2.52
CA SER A 94 -25.06 -24.11 -2.21
C SER A 94 -24.48 -23.40 -3.44
N PHE A 95 -25.27 -23.26 -4.51
CA PHE A 95 -24.91 -22.42 -5.65
C PHE A 95 -24.64 -20.97 -5.21
N VAL A 96 -25.24 -20.51 -4.12
CA VAL A 96 -25.16 -19.11 -3.66
C VAL A 96 -23.77 -18.71 -3.14
N ASN A 97 -23.02 -19.63 -2.52
CA ASN A 97 -21.70 -19.30 -1.95
C ASN A 97 -20.59 -19.19 -3.01
N ARG A 98 -20.68 -19.96 -4.09
CA ARG A 98 -19.71 -19.90 -5.19
C ARG A 98 -19.83 -18.61 -6.01
N TRP A 99 -21.05 -18.10 -6.20
CA TRP A 99 -21.28 -16.81 -6.86
C TRP A 99 -20.79 -15.63 -6.01
N ARG A 100 -20.91 -15.72 -4.68
CA ARG A 100 -20.39 -14.69 -3.77
C ARG A 100 -18.87 -14.63 -3.78
N SER A 101 -18.17 -15.76 -3.81
CA SER A 101 -16.72 -15.76 -3.91
C SER A 101 -16.25 -15.29 -5.28
N GLU A 102 -16.87 -15.70 -6.39
CA GLU A 102 -16.53 -15.20 -7.73
C GLU A 102 -16.74 -13.68 -7.86
N LEU A 103 -17.81 -13.14 -7.26
CA LEU A 103 -18.04 -11.68 -7.19
C LEU A 103 -17.01 -10.97 -6.31
N ALA A 104 -16.60 -11.57 -5.19
CA ALA A 104 -15.57 -11.00 -4.31
C ALA A 104 -14.21 -10.93 -5.04
N HIS A 105 -13.81 -11.99 -5.74
CA HIS A 105 -12.58 -12.00 -6.53
C HIS A 105 -12.66 -11.00 -7.69
N GLY A 106 -13.82 -10.87 -8.34
CA GLY A 106 -14.07 -9.87 -9.36
C GLY A 106 -13.94 -8.43 -8.84
N LEU A 107 -14.50 -8.15 -7.65
CA LEU A 107 -14.38 -6.85 -6.99
C LEU A 107 -12.95 -6.53 -6.57
N ILE A 108 -12.22 -7.50 -6.04
CA ILE A 108 -10.81 -7.34 -5.68
C ILE A 108 -9.96 -7.05 -6.92
N ALA A 109 -10.18 -7.81 -8.01
CA ALA A 109 -9.50 -7.58 -9.28
C ALA A 109 -9.83 -6.19 -9.87
N MET A 110 -11.10 -5.77 -9.78
CA MET A 110 -11.55 -4.46 -10.24
C MET A 110 -10.96 -3.32 -9.40
N ALA A 111 -10.93 -3.47 -8.08
CA ALA A 111 -10.30 -2.50 -7.17
C ALA A 111 -8.79 -2.41 -7.43
N ALA A 112 -8.12 -3.54 -7.62
CA ALA A 112 -6.68 -3.58 -7.92
C ALA A 112 -6.37 -2.93 -9.29
N THR A 113 -7.16 -3.20 -10.32
CA THR A 113 -7.00 -2.53 -11.64
C THR A 113 -7.31 -1.05 -11.56
N PHE A 114 -8.34 -0.65 -10.81
CA PHE A 114 -8.64 0.76 -10.58
C PHE A 114 -7.51 1.47 -9.84
N LEU A 115 -6.94 0.86 -8.79
CA LEU A 115 -5.78 1.38 -8.06
C LEU A 115 -4.52 1.44 -8.94
N PHE A 116 -4.32 0.45 -9.81
CA PHE A 116 -3.20 0.44 -10.75
C PHE A 116 -3.32 1.56 -11.78
N ILE A 117 -4.50 1.73 -12.39
CA ILE A 117 -4.76 2.80 -13.37
C ILE A 117 -4.71 4.17 -12.69
N SER A 118 -5.36 4.33 -11.52
CA SER A 118 -5.35 5.59 -10.78
C SER A 118 -3.96 5.94 -10.26
N SER A 119 -3.13 4.99 -9.82
CA SER A 119 -1.73 5.26 -9.43
C SER A 119 -0.87 5.74 -10.62
N GLY A 120 -1.11 5.20 -11.83
CA GLY A 120 -0.50 5.72 -13.06
C GLY A 120 -0.97 7.13 -13.44
N ILE A 121 -2.24 7.45 -13.19
CA ILE A 121 -2.81 8.80 -13.40
C ILE A 121 -2.30 9.77 -12.32
N LEU A 122 -2.18 9.35 -11.06
CA LEU A 122 -1.56 10.15 -10.00
C LEU A 122 -0.11 10.49 -10.34
N GLY A 123 0.66 9.57 -10.93
CA GLY A 123 2.01 9.86 -11.41
C GLY A 123 2.06 10.93 -12.50
N LYS A 124 1.05 10.98 -13.38
CA LYS A 124 0.93 12.03 -14.39
C LYS A 124 0.41 13.36 -13.81
N ILE A 125 -0.51 13.34 -12.84
CA ILE A 125 -1.00 14.55 -12.16
C ILE A 125 0.08 15.16 -11.25
N MET A 126 0.87 14.33 -10.57
CA MET A 126 2.07 14.73 -9.81
C MET A 126 3.09 15.51 -10.67
N SER A 127 3.17 15.21 -11.97
CA SER A 127 4.08 15.89 -12.89
C SER A 127 3.57 17.21 -13.48
N ILE A 128 2.27 17.53 -13.36
CA ILE A 128 1.65 18.65 -14.10
C ILE A 128 1.40 19.89 -13.23
N ASN A 129 1.31 19.79 -11.90
CA ASN A 129 1.06 20.97 -11.06
C ASN A 129 1.56 20.76 -9.63
N ALA A 130 2.85 20.96 -9.40
CA ALA A 130 3.46 20.90 -8.06
C ALA A 130 3.12 22.11 -7.16
N ASP A 131 2.53 23.17 -7.71
CA ASP A 131 2.36 24.46 -7.00
C ASP A 131 1.00 24.64 -6.31
N ASN A 132 0.01 23.76 -6.51
CA ASN A 132 -1.38 23.92 -6.03
C ASN A 132 -1.85 22.86 -4.99
N TRP A 133 -0.93 22.24 -4.24
CA TRP A 133 -1.18 21.04 -3.41
C TRP A 133 -1.94 21.25 -2.09
N GLY A 134 -2.36 22.47 -1.74
CA GLY A 134 -2.85 22.76 -0.39
C GLY A 134 -4.28 22.31 -0.09
N GLU A 135 -5.24 22.59 -0.98
CA GLU A 135 -6.66 22.64 -0.58
C GLU A 135 -7.52 21.54 -1.23
N GLY A 136 -7.27 21.22 -2.51
CA GLY A 136 -8.05 20.21 -3.24
C GLY A 136 -7.81 18.76 -2.79
N ILE A 137 -6.61 18.47 -2.28
CA ILE A 137 -6.22 17.11 -1.90
C ILE A 137 -6.76 16.72 -0.53
N GLN A 138 -6.86 17.66 0.42
CA GLN A 138 -7.51 17.39 1.70
C GLN A 138 -8.96 16.97 1.50
N HIS A 139 -9.69 17.65 0.60
CA HIS A 139 -11.07 17.27 0.26
C HIS A 139 -11.18 15.92 -0.44
N GLN A 140 -10.21 15.55 -1.29
CA GLN A 140 -10.22 14.23 -1.96
C GLN A 140 -9.84 13.09 -1.01
N VAL A 141 -8.89 13.32 -0.09
CA VAL A 141 -8.51 12.33 0.93
C VAL A 141 -9.67 12.08 1.89
N LEU A 142 -10.36 13.14 2.35
CA LEU A 142 -11.56 13.02 3.19
C LEU A 142 -12.70 12.31 2.47
N ALA A 143 -12.86 12.52 1.16
CA ALA A 143 -13.87 11.80 0.37
C ALA A 143 -13.56 10.30 0.25
N ILE A 144 -12.28 9.94 0.05
CA ILE A 144 -11.85 8.54 0.00
C ILE A 144 -12.05 7.87 1.37
N GLU A 145 -11.71 8.55 2.46
CA GLU A 145 -11.93 8.05 3.82
C GLU A 145 -13.41 7.77 4.09
N ALA A 146 -14.31 8.66 3.68
CA ALA A 146 -15.75 8.48 3.83
C ALA A 146 -16.30 7.30 3.01
N VAL A 147 -15.75 7.06 1.81
CA VAL A 147 -16.12 5.91 0.97
C VAL A 147 -15.62 4.60 1.59
N VAL A 148 -14.38 4.58 2.06
CA VAL A 148 -13.80 3.41 2.75
C VAL A 148 -14.58 3.09 4.04
N ALA A 149 -14.96 4.09 4.82
CA ALA A 149 -15.77 3.90 6.02
C ALA A 149 -17.15 3.32 5.70
N ARG A 150 -17.81 3.78 4.62
CA ARG A 150 -19.11 3.24 4.19
C ARG A 150 -19.02 1.79 3.71
N ILE A 151 -17.98 1.46 2.96
CA ILE A 151 -17.73 0.08 2.49
C ILE A 151 -17.39 -0.82 3.70
N SER A 152 -16.60 -0.31 4.65
CA SER A 152 -16.26 -1.03 5.89
C SER A 152 -17.51 -1.38 6.70
N ILE A 153 -18.44 -0.43 6.88
CA ILE A 153 -19.70 -0.69 7.58
C ILE A 153 -20.56 -1.72 6.85
N GLN A 154 -20.63 -1.67 5.52
CA GLN A 154 -21.41 -2.64 4.73
C GLN A 154 -20.80 -4.04 4.66
N LEU A 155 -19.48 -4.17 4.86
CA LEU A 155 -18.79 -5.47 4.92
C LEU A 155 -18.75 -6.07 6.33
N LEU A 156 -18.95 -5.25 7.36
CA LEU A 156 -18.96 -5.65 8.77
C LEU A 156 -20.38 -5.94 9.33
N SER A 157 -21.43 -5.69 8.55
CA SER A 157 -22.82 -6.10 8.84
C SER A 157 -23.18 -7.43 8.17
#